data_AF-A0A5B7UGB1-F1
#
_entry.id   AF-A0A5B7UGB1-F1
#
_cell.length_a   1.000
_cell.length_b   1.000
_cell.length_c   1.000
_cell.angle_alpha   90.00
_cell.angle_beta   90.00
_cell.angle_gamma   90.00
#
_symmetry.space_group_name_H-M   'P 1'
#
loop_
_entity.id
_entity.type
_entity.pdbx_description
1 polymer ?
#
loop_
_entity_poly.entity_id
_entity_poly.type
_entity_poly.pdbx_seq_one_letter_code
_entity_poly.pdbx_strand_id
1 'polypeptide(L)'
;MVKKLKLEELNRIDVETFKHTEKIPLTVVLDDIRSMNNVGAVFRTADAFVVEKILLCGITPQPPHREIHKAALGATESVDWEYCDEVSEALKILKEEDYHIFSIEQTTGSKTLQEINISKSQKYAVIMGNEVEGVSEEALALSDGFIEIPQFGTKHSLNVSVCAGIVMWEFFKNLK
;
A
#
# COMPACT_ATOMS: atom_id res chain seq x y z
N MET A 1 14.25 29.95 17.90
CA MET A 1 13.10 30.22 17.01
C MET A 1 12.89 29.02 16.12
N VAL A 2 11.65 28.59 15.91
CA VAL A 2 11.31 27.49 15.01
C VAL A 2 11.28 28.03 13.56
N LYS A 3 11.92 27.34 12.61
CA LYS A 3 11.91 27.66 11.17
C LYS A 3 11.58 26.39 10.39
N LYS A 4 10.75 26.50 9.35
CA LYS A 4 10.52 25.43 8.37
C LYS A 4 11.78 25.21 7.51
N LEU A 5 12.19 23.97 7.36
CA LEU A 5 13.28 23.59 6.45
C LEU A 5 12.86 23.83 4.98
N LYS A 6 13.78 24.36 4.18
CA LYS A 6 13.67 24.43 2.72
C LYS A 6 13.84 23.05 2.12
N LEU A 7 13.44 22.88 0.86
CA LEU A 7 13.56 21.62 0.13
C LEU A 7 15.01 21.13 0.09
N GLU A 8 15.97 22.03 -0.12
CA GLU A 8 17.41 21.71 -0.11
C GLU A 8 17.90 21.22 1.26
N GLU A 9 17.23 21.61 2.36
CA GLU A 9 17.58 21.24 3.73
C GLU A 9 16.94 19.89 4.15
N LEU A 10 16.09 19.28 3.32
CA LEU A 10 15.36 18.04 3.63
C LEU A 10 16.12 16.75 3.27
N ASN A 11 17.36 16.85 2.75
CA ASN A 11 18.19 15.69 2.35
C ASN A 11 17.44 14.65 1.51
N ARG A 12 16.60 15.12 0.57
CA ARG A 12 15.86 14.23 -0.33
C ARG A 12 16.83 13.54 -1.27
N ILE A 13 16.66 12.23 -1.41
CA ILE A 13 17.40 11.43 -2.38
C ILE A 13 16.74 11.52 -3.76
N ASP A 14 17.52 11.30 -4.81
CA ASP A 14 17.02 11.17 -6.18
C ASP A 14 16.47 9.76 -6.45
N VAL A 15 15.87 9.57 -7.63
CA VAL A 15 15.25 8.29 -8.03
C VAL A 15 16.29 7.17 -8.10
N GLU A 16 17.50 7.44 -8.58
CA GLU A 16 18.56 6.43 -8.70
C GLU A 16 19.02 5.95 -7.31
N THR A 17 19.24 6.89 -6.38
CA THR A 17 19.57 6.59 -4.99
C THR A 17 18.42 5.87 -4.29
N PHE A 18 17.16 6.25 -4.57
CA PHE A 18 15.99 5.56 -4.06
C PHE A 18 16.01 4.10 -4.48
N LYS A 19 16.24 3.78 -5.75
CA LYS A 19 16.25 2.38 -6.25
C LYS A 19 17.26 1.47 -5.53
N HIS A 20 18.35 2.04 -5.01
CA HIS A 20 19.37 1.30 -4.25
C HIS A 20 19.17 1.37 -2.73
N THR A 21 18.18 2.13 -2.25
CA THR A 21 17.86 2.23 -0.82
C THR A 21 17.12 0.98 -0.37
N GLU A 22 17.59 0.36 0.72
CA GLU A 22 16.96 -0.79 1.36
C GLU A 22 15.48 -0.51 1.67
N LYS A 23 14.61 -1.32 1.06
CA LYS A 23 13.16 -1.28 1.20
C LYS A 23 12.70 -2.02 2.43
N ILE A 24 11.56 -1.60 2.99
CA ILE A 24 10.84 -2.45 3.93
C ILE A 24 10.20 -3.60 3.14
N PRO A 25 10.17 -4.85 3.66
CA PRO A 25 9.62 -6.00 2.95
C PRO A 25 8.08 -6.00 2.96
N LEU A 26 7.51 -4.96 2.34
CA LEU A 26 6.08 -4.71 2.23
C LEU A 26 5.72 -4.50 0.76
N THR A 27 4.79 -5.31 0.27
CA THR A 27 4.10 -5.10 -1.00
C THR A 27 2.70 -4.55 -0.73
N VAL A 28 2.29 -3.52 -1.46
CA VAL A 28 0.91 -2.98 -1.40
C VAL A 28 0.16 -3.43 -2.64
N VAL A 29 -0.94 -4.16 -2.45
CA VAL A 29 -1.81 -4.63 -3.54
C VAL A 29 -3.02 -3.71 -3.63
N LEU A 30 -3.24 -3.12 -4.79
CA LEU A 30 -4.41 -2.31 -5.11
C LEU A 30 -5.34 -3.14 -5.98
N ASP A 31 -6.42 -3.65 -5.39
CA ASP A 31 -7.40 -4.51 -6.05
C ASP A 31 -8.62 -3.70 -6.49
N ASP A 32 -8.86 -3.66 -7.81
CA ASP A 32 -9.96 -2.94 -8.44
C ASP A 32 -10.16 -1.48 -7.99
N ILE A 33 -9.07 -0.76 -7.69
CA ILE A 33 -9.11 0.66 -7.33
C ILE A 33 -9.48 1.50 -8.54
N ARG A 34 -10.57 2.27 -8.47
CA ARG A 34 -11.06 3.03 -9.64
C ARG A 34 -10.39 4.39 -9.78
N SER A 35 -10.07 5.03 -8.66
CA SER A 35 -9.59 6.40 -8.64
C SER A 35 -8.09 6.49 -8.94
N MET A 36 -7.75 7.08 -10.09
CA MET A 36 -6.37 7.42 -10.45
C MET A 36 -5.68 8.33 -9.41
N ASN A 37 -6.44 9.20 -8.74
CA ASN A 37 -5.90 10.04 -7.68
C ASN A 37 -5.53 9.22 -6.44
N ASN A 38 -6.34 8.21 -6.09
CA ASN A 38 -6.00 7.29 -5.00
C ASN A 38 -4.75 6.48 -5.35
N VAL A 39 -4.67 5.93 -6.57
CA VAL A 39 -3.48 5.19 -7.04
C VAL A 39 -2.22 6.06 -6.92
N GLY A 40 -2.23 7.27 -7.49
CA GLY A 40 -1.08 8.16 -7.41
C GLY A 40 -0.73 8.58 -5.97
N ALA A 41 -1.73 8.78 -5.10
CA ALA A 41 -1.47 9.05 -3.68
C ALA A 41 -0.82 7.86 -2.96
N VAL A 42 -1.22 6.62 -3.28
CA VAL A 42 -0.57 5.41 -2.74
C VAL A 42 0.88 5.32 -3.20
N PHE A 43 1.18 5.53 -4.50
CA PHE A 43 2.56 5.60 -5.01
C PHE A 43 3.41 6.59 -4.21
N ARG A 44 2.87 7.79 -3.99
CA ARG A 44 3.58 8.84 -3.25
C ARG A 44 3.87 8.46 -1.81
N THR A 45 2.94 7.77 -1.15
CA THR A 45 3.13 7.30 0.22
C THR A 45 4.09 6.11 0.30
N ALA A 46 4.04 5.21 -0.69
CA ALA A 46 4.96 4.09 -0.82
C ALA A 46 6.42 4.57 -0.98
N ASP A 47 6.65 5.60 -1.81
CA ASP A 47 7.95 6.27 -1.93
C ASP A 47 8.42 6.84 -0.59
N ALA A 48 7.55 7.60 0.09
CA ALA A 48 7.89 8.21 1.37
C ALA A 48 8.30 7.20 2.46
N PHE A 49 7.77 5.98 2.41
CA PHE A 49 8.03 4.92 3.38
C PHE A 49 8.91 3.79 2.85
N VAL A 50 9.60 4.00 1.71
CA VAL A 50 10.51 3.02 1.08
C VAL A 50 9.90 1.61 0.97
N VAL A 51 8.62 1.56 0.59
CA VAL A 51 7.89 0.31 0.33
C VAL A 51 8.53 -0.41 -0.85
N GLU A 52 8.58 -1.75 -0.79
CA GLU A 52 9.27 -2.58 -1.77
C GLU A 52 8.65 -2.47 -3.16
N LYS A 53 7.36 -2.77 -3.28
CA LYS A 53 6.63 -2.62 -4.55
C LYS A 53 5.13 -2.43 -4.38
N ILE A 54 4.47 -2.00 -5.45
CA ILE A 54 3.01 -1.94 -5.58
C ILE A 54 2.54 -2.91 -6.66
N LEU A 55 1.50 -3.70 -6.37
CA LEU A 55 0.80 -4.49 -7.38
C LEU A 55 -0.53 -3.81 -7.70
N LEU A 56 -0.79 -3.58 -8.98
CA LEU A 56 -2.05 -3.04 -9.48
C LEU A 56 -2.83 -4.20 -10.10
N CYS A 57 -4.03 -4.49 -9.58
CA CYS A 57 -4.81 -5.65 -10.03
C CYS A 57 -6.14 -5.22 -10.67
N GLY A 58 -6.61 -6.03 -11.63
CA GLY A 58 -7.95 -5.91 -12.21
C GLY A 58 -8.14 -4.59 -12.96
N ILE A 59 -9.18 -3.84 -12.61
CA ILE A 59 -9.52 -2.56 -13.28
C ILE A 59 -8.65 -1.39 -12.83
N THR A 60 -7.70 -1.62 -11.91
CA THR A 60 -6.87 -0.56 -11.33
C THR A 60 -6.09 0.19 -12.42
N PRO A 61 -6.23 1.54 -12.53
CA PRO A 61 -5.58 2.29 -13.59
C PRO A 61 -4.06 2.32 -13.38
N GLN A 62 -3.34 2.22 -14.49
CA GLN A 62 -1.89 2.02 -14.50
C GLN A 62 -1.15 3.31 -14.93
N PRO A 63 0.06 3.57 -14.42
CA PRO A 63 1.01 4.46 -15.07
C PRO A 63 1.40 3.92 -16.48
N PRO A 64 1.69 4.78 -17.46
CA PRO A 64 1.64 6.24 -17.40
C PRO A 64 0.22 6.78 -17.60
N HIS A 65 -0.28 7.56 -16.64
CA HIS A 65 -1.53 8.32 -16.78
C HIS A 65 -1.41 9.70 -16.11
N ARG A 66 -1.92 10.75 -16.76
CA ARG A 66 -1.74 12.14 -16.31
C ARG A 66 -2.20 12.39 -14.88
N GLU A 67 -3.36 11.87 -14.51
CA GLU A 67 -3.92 12.06 -13.16
C GLU A 67 -3.14 11.30 -12.09
N ILE A 68 -2.65 10.08 -12.40
CA ILE A 68 -1.79 9.31 -11.51
C ILE A 68 -0.48 10.08 -11.29
N HIS A 69 0.16 10.49 -12.37
CA HIS A 69 1.43 11.24 -12.33
C HIS A 69 1.31 12.52 -11.49
N LYS A 70 0.21 13.26 -11.64
CA LYS A 70 -0.06 14.49 -10.88
C LYS A 70 -0.18 14.24 -9.37
N ALA A 71 -0.80 13.13 -8.97
CA ALA A 71 -0.93 12.78 -7.55
C ALA A 71 0.35 12.15 -6.97
N ALA A 72 1.04 11.32 -7.76
CA ALA A 72 2.27 10.62 -7.40
C ALA A 72 3.48 11.54 -7.25
N LEU A 73 3.54 12.65 -7.99
CA LEU A 73 4.66 13.59 -8.02
C LEU A 73 6.02 12.90 -8.29
N GLY A 74 6.07 12.03 -9.31
CA GLY A 74 7.28 11.31 -9.71
C GLY A 74 7.48 9.97 -9.02
N ALA A 75 6.69 9.63 -7.99
CA ALA A 75 6.84 8.36 -7.27
C ALA A 75 6.64 7.10 -8.13
N THR A 76 5.98 7.20 -9.28
CA THR A 76 5.86 6.10 -10.25
C THR A 76 7.17 5.76 -10.97
N GLU A 77 8.19 6.62 -10.86
CA GLU A 77 9.53 6.42 -11.45
C GLU A 77 10.50 5.76 -10.46
N SER A 78 10.22 5.89 -9.15
CA SER A 78 11.06 5.42 -8.04
C SER A 78 10.56 4.12 -7.41
N VAL A 79 9.26 3.99 -7.17
CA VAL A 79 8.65 2.79 -6.56
C VAL A 79 8.45 1.73 -7.63
N ASP A 80 8.96 0.53 -7.40
CA ASP A 80 8.73 -0.61 -8.28
C ASP A 80 7.25 -1.01 -8.25
N TRP A 81 6.70 -1.36 -9.42
CA TRP A 81 5.32 -1.79 -9.51
C TRP A 81 5.10 -2.72 -10.69
N GLU A 82 4.08 -3.56 -10.56
CA GLU A 82 3.67 -4.51 -11.58
C GLU A 82 2.14 -4.48 -11.73
N TYR A 83 1.65 -4.91 -12.88
CA TYR A 83 0.23 -5.09 -13.15
C TYR A 83 -0.12 -6.57 -13.30
N CYS A 84 -1.24 -6.97 -12.72
CA CYS A 84 -1.82 -8.30 -12.89
C CYS A 84 -3.29 -8.17 -13.28
N ASP A 85 -3.73 -8.98 -14.25
CA ASP A 85 -5.15 -8.97 -14.68
C ASP A 85 -6.07 -9.44 -13.54
N GLU A 86 -5.66 -10.47 -12.79
CA GLU A 86 -6.42 -11.00 -11.67
C GLU A 86 -5.65 -10.90 -10.35
N VAL A 87 -6.31 -10.42 -9.29
CA VAL A 87 -5.73 -10.38 -7.94
C VAL A 87 -5.35 -11.78 -7.45
N SER A 88 -6.13 -12.80 -7.84
CA SER A 88 -5.87 -14.18 -7.42
C SER A 88 -4.51 -14.70 -7.89
N GLU A 89 -4.04 -14.28 -9.07
CA GLU A 89 -2.74 -14.65 -9.62
C GLU A 89 -1.61 -13.96 -8.86
N ALA A 90 -1.76 -12.64 -8.64
CA ALA A 90 -0.81 -11.85 -7.86
C ALA A 90 -0.60 -12.41 -6.45
N LEU A 91 -1.69 -12.78 -5.76
CA LEU A 91 -1.61 -13.32 -4.40
C LEU A 91 -1.01 -14.72 -4.35
N LYS A 92 -1.23 -15.57 -5.37
CA LYS A 92 -0.58 -16.89 -5.46
C LYS A 92 0.93 -16.75 -5.60
N ILE A 93 1.40 -15.84 -6.47
CA ILE A 93 2.83 -15.55 -6.62
C ILE A 93 3.42 -15.07 -5.30
N LEU A 94 2.76 -14.13 -4.62
CA LEU A 94 3.22 -13.63 -3.32
C LEU A 94 3.29 -14.75 -2.27
N LYS A 95 2.34 -15.71 -2.26
CA LYS A 95 2.43 -16.88 -1.37
C LYS A 95 3.62 -17.77 -1.70
N GLU A 96 3.91 -18.01 -2.99
CA GLU A 96 5.09 -18.78 -3.42
C GLU A 96 6.40 -18.10 -3.03
N GLU A 97 6.40 -16.77 -2.88
CA GLU A 97 7.52 -15.95 -2.42
C GLU A 97 7.55 -15.75 -0.88
N ASP A 98 6.78 -16.53 -0.13
CA ASP A 98 6.67 -16.52 1.33
C ASP A 98 6.18 -15.20 1.95
N TYR A 99 5.34 -14.44 1.25
CA TYR A 99 4.67 -13.27 1.83
C TYR A 99 3.52 -13.70 2.74
N HIS A 100 3.41 -13.02 3.88
CA HIS A 100 2.23 -13.06 4.74
C HIS A 100 1.23 -12.01 4.28
N ILE A 101 0.05 -12.46 3.85
CA ILE A 101 -0.92 -11.64 3.13
C ILE A 101 -2.04 -11.20 4.07
N PHE A 102 -2.25 -9.88 4.18
CA PHE A 102 -3.36 -9.31 4.93
C PHE A 102 -4.31 -8.53 4.03
N SER A 103 -5.60 -8.79 4.18
CA SER A 103 -6.63 -7.92 3.61
C SER A 103 -7.02 -6.82 4.60
N ILE A 104 -7.06 -5.58 4.12
CA ILE A 104 -7.49 -4.44 4.93
C ILE A 104 -9.01 -4.29 4.77
N GLU A 105 -9.75 -4.98 5.65
CA GLU A 105 -11.20 -5.11 5.58
C GLU A 105 -11.83 -5.31 6.98
N GLN A 106 -13.02 -4.74 7.18
CA GLN A 106 -13.85 -4.99 8.36
C GLN A 106 -14.67 -6.26 8.15
N THR A 107 -14.15 -7.40 8.64
CA THR A 107 -14.78 -8.71 8.47
C THR A 107 -14.79 -9.49 9.78
N THR A 108 -15.56 -10.58 9.83
CA THR A 108 -15.52 -11.49 10.97
C THR A 108 -14.11 -12.06 11.15
N GLY A 109 -13.50 -11.83 12.31
CA GLY A 109 -12.15 -12.27 12.61
C GLY A 109 -11.05 -11.29 12.20
N SER A 110 -11.39 -10.07 11.77
CA SER A 110 -10.43 -8.97 11.67
C SER A 110 -9.80 -8.69 13.03
N LYS A 111 -8.52 -8.31 13.00
CA LYS A 111 -7.81 -7.74 14.15
C LYS A 111 -7.64 -6.25 13.92
N THR A 112 -7.65 -5.48 15.00
CA THR A 112 -7.35 -4.05 14.87
C THR A 112 -5.89 -3.87 14.46
N LEU A 113 -5.60 -2.83 13.66
CA LEU A 113 -4.26 -2.52 13.16
C LEU A 113 -3.21 -2.39 14.29
N GLN A 114 -3.63 -2.08 15.52
CA GLN A 114 -2.75 -1.96 16.68
C GLN A 114 -2.39 -3.30 17.33
N GLU A 115 -3.14 -4.37 17.04
CA GLU A 115 -3.01 -5.69 17.68
C GLU A 115 -2.23 -6.68 16.82
N ILE A 116 -1.87 -6.31 15.59
CA ILE A 116 -1.09 -7.18 14.70
C ILE A 116 0.36 -7.24 15.17
N ASN A 117 0.97 -8.42 15.01
CA ASN A 117 2.39 -8.62 15.25
C ASN A 117 3.13 -8.57 13.91
N ILE A 118 3.89 -7.49 13.68
CA ILE A 118 4.73 -7.31 12.50
C ILE A 118 6.17 -7.63 12.88
N SER A 119 6.68 -8.76 12.37
CA SER A 119 8.05 -9.23 12.55
C SER A 119 8.97 -8.74 11.43
N LYS A 120 10.16 -8.25 11.80
CA LYS A 120 11.20 -7.87 10.83
C LYS A 120 11.75 -9.05 10.01
N SER A 121 11.47 -10.29 10.41
CA SER A 121 11.94 -11.50 9.72
C SER A 121 10.98 -12.03 8.65
N GLN A 122 9.87 -11.32 8.38
CA GLN A 122 8.84 -11.76 7.44
C GLN A 122 8.63 -10.73 6.34
N LYS A 123 8.10 -11.19 5.21
CA LYS A 123 7.61 -10.34 4.14
C LYS A 123 6.09 -10.21 4.26
N TYR A 124 5.56 -9.05 3.88
CA TYR A 124 4.15 -8.75 4.03
C TYR A 124 3.55 -8.23 2.74
N ALA A 125 2.32 -8.64 2.45
CA ALA A 125 1.49 -8.01 1.44
C ALA A 125 0.21 -7.48 2.10
N VAL A 126 -0.16 -6.23 1.82
CA VAL A 126 -1.43 -5.64 2.29
C VAL A 126 -2.32 -5.30 1.11
N ILE A 127 -3.55 -5.79 1.15
CA ILE A 127 -4.52 -5.62 0.08
C ILE A 127 -5.48 -4.49 0.42
N MET A 128 -5.54 -3.51 -0.46
CA MET A 128 -6.50 -2.42 -0.44
C MET A 128 -7.55 -2.69 -1.53
N GLY A 129 -8.81 -2.78 -1.13
CA GLY A 129 -9.91 -3.09 -2.04
C GLY A 129 -10.58 -1.87 -2.66
N ASN A 130 -11.52 -2.16 -3.56
CA ASN A 130 -12.36 -1.22 -4.29
C ASN A 130 -13.02 -0.20 -3.36
N GLU A 131 -13.18 1.05 -3.82
CA GLU A 131 -13.72 2.12 -2.97
C GLU A 131 -15.19 1.95 -2.56
N VAL A 132 -15.94 1.07 -3.24
CA VAL A 132 -17.35 0.80 -2.98
C VAL A 132 -17.54 -0.59 -2.38
N GLU A 133 -16.97 -1.61 -3.03
CA GLU A 133 -17.20 -3.01 -2.67
C GLU A 133 -16.22 -3.55 -1.62
N GLY A 134 -15.12 -2.83 -1.34
CA GLY A 134 -14.08 -3.31 -0.43
C GLY A 134 -13.19 -4.37 -1.08
N VAL A 135 -12.58 -5.23 -0.26
CA VAL A 135 -11.71 -6.30 -0.74
C VAL A 135 -12.54 -7.44 -1.34
N SER A 136 -12.14 -7.93 -2.53
CA SER A 136 -12.85 -9.02 -3.21
C SER A 136 -12.85 -10.34 -2.41
N GLU A 137 -13.90 -11.15 -2.56
CA GLU A 137 -14.00 -12.46 -1.91
C GLU A 137 -12.84 -13.40 -2.29
N GLU A 138 -12.34 -13.29 -3.52
CA GLU A 138 -11.18 -14.04 -4.02
C GLU A 138 -9.91 -13.66 -3.27
N ALA A 139 -9.70 -12.36 -3.01
CA ALA A 139 -8.59 -11.86 -2.23
C ALA A 139 -8.72 -12.22 -0.74
N LEU A 140 -9.94 -12.16 -0.18
CA LEU A 140 -10.21 -12.59 1.20
C LEU A 140 -9.87 -14.08 1.39
N ALA A 141 -10.27 -14.95 0.45
CA ALA A 141 -10.02 -16.38 0.50
C ALA A 141 -8.51 -16.75 0.42
N LEU A 142 -7.69 -15.87 -0.16
CA LEU A 142 -6.24 -16.06 -0.28
C LEU A 142 -5.45 -15.32 0.81
N SER A 143 -6.09 -14.54 1.66
CA SER A 143 -5.43 -13.84 2.76
C SER A 143 -5.11 -14.75 3.93
N ASP A 144 -4.00 -14.49 4.61
CA ASP A 144 -3.62 -15.17 5.85
C ASP A 144 -4.25 -14.53 7.09
N GLY A 145 -4.74 -13.29 6.96
CA GLY A 145 -5.51 -12.61 7.99
C GLY A 145 -6.18 -11.32 7.49
N PHE A 146 -6.97 -10.72 8.37
CA PHE A 146 -7.72 -9.50 8.08
C PHE A 146 -7.39 -8.44 9.12
N ILE A 147 -7.20 -7.21 8.66
CA ILE A 147 -6.83 -6.08 9.50
C ILE A 147 -7.85 -4.97 9.30
N GLU A 148 -8.32 -4.39 10.40
CA GLU A 148 -9.20 -3.22 10.37
C GLU A 148 -8.60 -2.02 11.12
N ILE A 149 -9.01 -0.82 10.69
CA ILE A 149 -8.75 0.41 11.43
C ILE A 149 -10.02 0.74 12.22
N PRO A 150 -9.96 0.83 13.57
CA PRO A 150 -11.10 1.21 14.38
C PRO A 150 -11.67 2.59 13.98
N GLN A 151 -12.98 2.65 13.76
CA GLN A 151 -13.69 3.87 13.39
C GLN A 151 -14.83 4.13 14.37
N PHE A 152 -14.82 5.31 15.00
CA PHE A 152 -15.81 5.71 16.02
C PHE A 152 -16.80 6.78 15.53
N GLY A 153 -16.77 7.08 14.22
CA GLY A 153 -17.62 8.08 13.59
C GLY A 153 -18.87 7.49 12.96
N THR A 154 -19.61 8.33 12.23
CA THR A 154 -20.82 7.92 11.48
C THR A 154 -20.51 7.34 10.11
N LYS A 155 -19.24 7.31 9.70
CA LYS A 155 -18.80 6.72 8.45
C LYS A 155 -18.29 5.31 8.70
N HIS A 156 -18.50 4.45 7.73
CA HIS A 156 -18.16 3.04 7.80
C HIS A 156 -16.81 2.72 7.16
N SER A 157 -16.21 3.67 6.45
CA SER A 157 -14.91 3.50 5.80
C SER A 157 -14.12 4.81 5.71
N LEU A 158 -12.81 4.64 5.59
CA LEU A 158 -11.87 5.71 5.22
C LEU A 158 -11.66 5.73 3.71
N ASN A 159 -11.25 6.88 3.17
CA ASN A 159 -10.72 6.93 1.81
C ASN A 159 -9.54 5.95 1.68
N VAL A 160 -9.49 5.17 0.59
CA VAL A 160 -8.51 4.10 0.42
C VAL A 160 -7.05 4.58 0.50
N SER A 161 -6.71 5.76 -0.04
CA SER A 161 -5.34 6.29 0.07
C SER A 161 -4.98 6.72 1.50
N VAL A 162 -5.97 7.20 2.27
CA VAL A 162 -5.78 7.52 3.69
C VAL A 162 -5.57 6.23 4.49
N CYS A 163 -6.41 5.22 4.22
CA CYS A 163 -6.30 3.90 4.84
C CYS A 163 -4.93 3.28 4.54
N ALA A 164 -4.53 3.24 3.27
CA ALA A 164 -3.23 2.74 2.83
C ALA A 164 -2.08 3.49 3.51
N GLY A 165 -2.18 4.81 3.67
CA GLY A 165 -1.16 5.59 4.37
C GLY A 165 -1.02 5.27 5.86
N ILE A 166 -2.14 5.02 6.56
CA ILE A 166 -2.12 4.60 7.97
C ILE A 166 -1.50 3.20 8.10
N VAL A 167 -1.90 2.27 7.23
CA VAL A 167 -1.37 0.90 7.21
C VAL A 167 0.13 0.92 6.90
N MET A 168 0.54 1.57 5.80
CA MET A 168 1.96 1.66 5.44
C MET A 168 2.82 2.30 6.54
N TRP A 169 2.32 3.33 7.23
CA TRP A 169 3.03 3.92 8.37
C TRP A 169 3.24 2.91 9.51
N GLU A 170 2.21 2.13 9.85
CA GLU A 170 2.31 1.12 10.90
C GLU A 170 3.34 0.04 10.53
N PHE A 171 3.31 -0.47 9.29
CA PHE A 171 4.31 -1.41 8.82
C PHE A 171 5.71 -0.81 8.78
N PHE A 172 5.87 0.42 8.27
CA PHE A 172 7.16 1.12 8.26
C PHE A 172 7.75 1.27 9.66
N LYS A 173 6.94 1.71 10.63
CA LYS A 173 7.35 1.89 12.03
C LYS A 173 7.88 0.58 12.67
N ASN A 174 7.35 -0.57 12.27
CA ASN A 174 7.74 -1.87 12.82
C ASN A 174 8.87 -2.54 12.01
N LEU A 175 8.97 -2.28 10.70
CA LEU A 175 9.93 -2.93 9.81
C LEU A 175 11.26 -2.17 9.67
N LYS A 176 11.24 -0.83 9.72
CA LYS A 176 12.46 -0.01 9.69
C LYS A 176 13.14 0.03 11.07
#